data_AF-A0A7W9WRL3-F1
#
_entry.id   AF-A0A7W9WRL3-F1
#
_cell.length_a   1.000
_cell.length_b   1.000
_cell.length_c   1.000
_cell.angle_alpha   90.00
_cell.angle_beta   90.00
_cell.angle_gamma   90.00
#
_symmetry.space_group_name_H-M   'P 1'
#
loop_
_entity.id
_entity.type
_entity.pdbx_description
1 polymer ?
#
loop_
_entity_poly.entity_id
_entity_poly.type
_entity_poly.pdbx_seq_one_letter_code
_entity_poly.pdbx_strand_id
1 'polypeptide(L)'
;MRQAFNIGIVIILALLVGNRVLTRVQAHEHGTVSCAKGSELVRLEALARGFSSIGARSQGENFMSSCLVSGQAQSGSVVAHD
;
A
#
# COMPACT_ATOMS: atom_id res chain seq x y z
N MET A 1 31.86 -4.15 22.31
CA MET A 1 31.30 -4.90 21.16
C MET A 1 29.84 -5.29 21.38
N ARG A 2 29.54 -6.15 22.35
CA ARG A 2 28.18 -6.71 22.54
C ARG A 2 27.10 -5.67 22.90
N GLN A 3 27.44 -4.65 23.70
CA GLN A 3 26.53 -3.54 24.03
C GLN A 3 26.19 -2.68 22.81
N ALA A 4 27.19 -2.26 22.03
CA ALA A 4 26.96 -1.43 20.84
C ALA A 4 26.08 -2.15 19.80
N PHE A 5 26.26 -3.47 19.65
CA PHE A 5 25.43 -4.30 18.78
C PHE A 5 23.96 -4.34 19.23
N ASN A 6 23.70 -4.58 20.52
CA ASN A 6 22.35 -4.61 21.05
C ASN A 6 21.65 -3.24 20.93
N ILE A 7 22.39 -2.15 21.17
CA ILE A 7 21.86 -0.78 21.00
C ILE A 7 21.50 -0.54 19.53
N GLY A 8 22.35 -0.95 18.59
CA GLY A 8 22.07 -0.86 17.16
C GLY A 8 20.79 -1.63 16.77
N ILE A 9 20.60 -2.84 17.30
CA ILE A 9 19.38 -3.63 17.07
C ILE A 9 18.14 -2.91 17.58
N VAL A 10 18.18 -2.36 18.80
CA VAL A 10 17.02 -1.66 19.39
C VAL A 10 16.67 -0.41 18.57
N ILE A 11 17.67 0.34 18.09
CA ILE A 11 17.45 1.50 17.23
C ILE A 11 16.80 1.09 15.90
N ILE A 12 17.32 0.04 15.24
CA ILE A 12 16.74 -0.46 13.98
C ILE A 12 15.29 -0.90 14.21
N LEU A 13 15.01 -1.65 15.29
CA LEU A 13 13.66 -2.08 15.62
C LEU A 13 12.73 -0.89 15.88
N ALA A 14 13.19 0.12 16.62
CA ALA A 14 12.42 1.33 16.88
C ALA A 14 12.10 2.09 15.58
N LEU A 15 13.05 2.18 14.65
CA LEU A 15 12.84 2.81 13.34
C LEU A 15 11.84 2.02 12.47
N LEU A 16 11.94 0.69 12.46
CA LEU A 16 11.02 -0.17 11.72
C LEU A 16 9.59 -0.11 12.27
N VAL A 17 9.44 -0.12 13.59
CA VAL A 17 8.13 0.02 14.26
C VAL A 17 7.58 1.43 14.08
N GLY A 18 8.42 2.47 14.22
CA GLY A 18 8.03 3.86 13.99
C GLY A 18 7.53 4.11 12.56
N ASN A 19 8.22 3.59 11.55
CA ASN A 19 7.76 3.66 10.15
C ASN A 19 6.41 2.95 9.95
N ARG A 20 6.17 1.82 10.61
CA ARG A 20 4.89 1.12 10.57
C ARG A 20 3.76 1.85 11.29
N VAL A 21 4.05 2.61 12.35
CA VAL A 21 3.03 3.39 13.06
C VAL A 21 2.69 4.66 12.29
N LEU A 22 3.69 5.37 11.76
CA LEU A 22 3.48 6.60 10.97
C LEU A 22 2.69 6.34 9.69
N THR A 23 2.94 5.21 9.02
CA THR A 23 2.15 4.78 7.85
C THR A 23 0.70 4.43 8.21
N ARG A 24 0.43 3.90 9.41
CA ARG A 24 -0.95 3.66 9.89
C ARG A 24 -1.69 4.95 10.26
N VAL A 25 -0.98 5.98 10.75
CA VAL A 25 -1.60 7.24 11.18
C VAL A 25 -1.91 8.16 9.98
N GLN A 26 -1.03 8.23 8.97
CA GLN A 26 -1.30 9.02 7.76
C GLN A 26 -2.44 8.46 6.90
N ALA A 27 -2.74 7.16 7.02
CA ALA A 27 -3.87 6.53 6.34
C ALA A 27 -5.25 6.98 6.88
N HIS A 28 -5.33 7.67 8.02
CA HIS A 28 -6.62 8.02 8.63
C HIS A 28 -7.27 9.30 8.05
N GLU A 29 -6.52 10.16 7.33
CA GLU A 29 -7.04 11.46 6.86
C GLU A 29 -7.45 11.49 5.38
N HIS A 30 -7.10 10.48 4.58
CA HIS A 30 -7.45 10.40 3.15
C HIS A 30 -8.24 9.12 2.84
N GLY A 31 -9.55 9.16 3.11
CA GLY A 31 -10.59 8.21 2.66
C GLY A 31 -10.08 6.87 2.10
N THR A 32 -9.65 5.97 2.98
CA THR A 32 -9.18 4.64 2.60
C THR A 32 -10.33 3.80 2.08
N VAL A 33 -10.18 3.27 0.87
CA VAL A 33 -11.15 2.37 0.26
C VAL A 33 -10.74 0.91 0.47
N SER A 34 -11.70 -0.04 0.41
CA SER A 34 -11.33 -1.47 0.48
C SER A 34 -10.43 -1.87 -0.70
N CYS A 35 -9.66 -2.96 -0.56
CA CYS A 35 -8.83 -3.47 -1.65
C CYS A 35 -9.66 -3.71 -2.92
N ALA A 36 -10.89 -4.22 -2.75
CA ALA A 36 -11.84 -4.39 -3.85
C ALA A 36 -12.21 -3.07 -4.53
N LYS A 37 -12.56 -2.05 -3.75
CA LYS A 37 -12.96 -0.76 -4.30
C LYS A 37 -11.78 -0.03 -4.95
N GLY A 38 -10.59 -0.11 -4.37
CA GLY A 38 -9.36 0.45 -4.95
C GLY A 38 -8.97 -0.22 -6.27
N SER A 39 -9.11 -1.54 -6.37
CA SER A 39 -8.83 -2.27 -7.61
C SER A 39 -9.71 -1.83 -8.78
N GLU A 40 -10.98 -1.54 -8.51
CA GLU A 40 -11.92 -1.06 -9.53
C GLU A 40 -11.60 0.38 -9.96
N LEU A 41 -11.19 1.24 -9.03
CA LEU A 41 -10.74 2.60 -9.35
C LEU A 41 -9.50 2.57 -10.25
N VAL A 42 -8.51 1.72 -9.92
CA VAL A 42 -7.31 1.54 -10.74
C VAL A 42 -7.65 1.00 -12.13
N ARG A 43 -8.60 0.06 -12.23
CA ARG A 43 -9.10 -0.44 -13.52
C ARG A 43 -9.72 0.68 -14.36
N LEU A 44 -10.61 1.47 -13.77
CA LEU A 44 -11.28 2.59 -14.46
C LEU A 44 -10.28 3.68 -14.88
N GLU A 45 -9.30 3.98 -14.03
CA GLU A 45 -8.24 4.93 -14.36
C GLU A 45 -7.36 4.43 -15.51
N ALA A 46 -7.02 3.13 -15.54
CA ALA A 46 -6.30 2.54 -16.66
C ALA A 46 -7.11 2.63 -17.97
N LEU A 47 -8.42 2.39 -17.92
CA LEU A 47 -9.29 2.61 -19.09
C LEU A 47 -9.26 4.08 -19.55
N ALA A 48 -9.37 5.02 -18.62
CA ALA A 48 -9.31 6.46 -18.93
C ALA A 48 -7.96 6.88 -19.55
N ARG A 49 -6.88 6.17 -19.20
CA ARG A 49 -5.53 6.35 -19.78
C ARG A 49 -5.33 5.63 -21.13
N GLY A 50 -6.37 4.98 -21.67
CA GLY A 50 -6.33 4.33 -22.99
C GLY A 50 -5.84 2.89 -22.99
N PHE A 51 -5.74 2.23 -21.83
CA PHE A 51 -5.47 0.80 -21.79
C PHE A 51 -6.65 0.01 -22.38
N SER A 52 -6.36 -1.12 -23.01
CA SER A 52 -7.40 -2.08 -23.41
C SER A 52 -8.15 -2.61 -22.20
N SER A 53 -9.35 -3.15 -22.39
CA SER A 53 -10.15 -3.74 -21.30
C SER A 53 -9.37 -4.81 -20.52
N ILE A 54 -8.58 -5.62 -21.22
CA ILE A 54 -7.71 -6.65 -20.64
C ILE A 54 -6.55 -6.00 -19.86
N GLY A 55 -5.90 -4.99 -20.44
CA GLY A 55 -4.81 -4.28 -19.77
C GLY A 55 -5.27 -3.58 -18.50
N ALA A 56 -6.39 -2.88 -18.57
CA ALA A 56 -6.99 -2.22 -17.41
C ALA A 56 -7.40 -3.22 -16.32
N ARG A 57 -7.98 -4.36 -16.69
CA ARG A 57 -8.30 -5.44 -15.76
C ARG A 57 -7.05 -5.97 -15.06
N SER A 58 -5.98 -6.21 -15.81
CA SER A 58 -4.69 -6.65 -15.25
C SER A 58 -4.12 -5.66 -14.23
N GLN A 59 -4.21 -4.35 -14.50
CA GLN A 59 -3.79 -3.31 -13.55
C GLN A 59 -4.60 -3.37 -12.24
N GLY A 60 -5.94 -3.52 -12.34
CA GLY A 60 -6.81 -3.66 -11.17
C GLY A 60 -6.53 -4.94 -10.38
N GLU A 61 -6.38 -6.09 -11.04
CA GLU A 61 -6.09 -7.38 -10.39
C GLU A 61 -4.71 -7.38 -9.72
N ASN A 62 -3.69 -6.75 -10.32
CA ASN A 62 -2.38 -6.58 -9.70
C ASN A 62 -2.45 -5.70 -8.45
N PHE A 63 -3.20 -4.59 -8.52
CA PHE A 63 -3.43 -3.73 -7.36
C PHE A 63 -4.14 -4.48 -6.23
N MET A 64 -5.20 -5.23 -6.55
CA MET A 64 -5.92 -6.07 -5.59
C MET A 64 -5.00 -7.10 -4.93
N SER A 65 -4.26 -7.85 -5.73
CA SER A 65 -3.34 -8.89 -5.26
C SER A 65 -2.30 -8.30 -4.30
N SER A 66 -1.66 -7.18 -4.69
CA SER A 66 -0.73 -6.48 -3.81
C SER A 66 -1.43 -6.07 -2.52
N CYS A 67 -2.61 -5.44 -2.61
CA CYS A 67 -3.34 -4.94 -1.46
C CYS A 67 -3.66 -6.03 -0.43
N LEU A 68 -4.15 -7.19 -0.89
CA LEU A 68 -4.48 -8.32 -0.03
C LEU A 68 -3.23 -8.97 0.59
N VAL A 69 -2.08 -8.98 -0.10
CA VAL A 69 -0.85 -9.58 0.40
C VAL A 69 -0.13 -8.66 1.40
N SER A 70 -0.04 -7.35 1.12
CA SER A 70 0.62 -6.38 2.01
C SER A 70 -0.31 -5.74 3.05
N GLY A 71 -1.62 -6.01 2.99
CA GLY A 71 -2.65 -5.35 3.81
C GLY A 71 -2.95 -3.91 3.42
N GLN A 72 -2.32 -3.42 2.35
CA GLN A 72 -2.50 -2.08 1.79
C GLN A 72 -1.89 -1.99 0.39
N ALA A 73 -2.43 -1.14 -0.48
CA ALA A 73 -1.82 -0.77 -1.75
C ALA A 73 -2.09 0.70 -2.10
N GLN A 74 -1.19 1.31 -2.87
CA GLN A 74 -1.31 2.68 -3.35
C GLN A 74 -1.00 2.76 -4.85
N SER A 75 -1.85 3.45 -5.61
CA SER A 75 -1.68 3.70 -7.04
C SER A 75 -2.18 5.10 -7.36
N GLY A 76 -1.25 6.02 -7.65
CA GLY A 76 -1.58 7.44 -7.80
C GLY A 76 -2.20 8.00 -6.51
N SER A 77 -3.42 8.53 -6.62
CA SER A 77 -4.20 9.03 -5.47
C SER A 77 -5.05 7.96 -4.77
N VAL A 78 -5.13 6.75 -5.33
CA VAL A 78 -5.92 5.65 -4.74
C VAL A 78 -5.10 4.97 -3.66
N VAL A 79 -5.61 4.99 -2.43
CA VAL A 79 -5.08 4.26 -1.27
C VAL A 79 -6.11 3.26 -0.81
N ALA A 80 -5.75 1.99 -0.76
CA ALA A 80 -6.63 0.90 -0.36
C ALA A 80 -6.03 0.02 0.73
N HIS A 81 -6.90 -0.55 1.57
CA HIS A 81 -6.56 -1.45 2.68
C HIS A 81 -7.77 -2.37 2.96
N ASP A 82 -7.50 -3.62 3.34
CA ASP A 82 -8.42 -4.50 4.08
C ASP A 82 -7.72 -5.11 5.31
#